data_AF-A0A3M1P0B5-F1
#
_entry.id   AF-A0A3M1P0B5-F1
#
_cell.length_a   1.000
_cell.length_b   1.000
_cell.length_c   1.000
_cell.angle_alpha   90.00
_cell.angle_beta   90.00
_cell.angle_gamma   90.00
#
_symmetry.space_group_name_H-M   'P 1'
#
loop_
_entity.id
_entity.type
_entity.pdbx_description
1 polymer ?
#
loop_
_entity_poly.entity_id
_entity_poly.type
_entity_poly.pdbx_seq_one_letter_code
_entity_poly.pdbx_strand_id
1 'polypeptide(L)'
;MKRLVTSARRHLFLLLMTVSVALLAHRPLQAQNSFILSRNADFSTDDRVFETTDTLYMKVTAPDIDFTDIDDNEFELKAHQDGDKVRGSFDNQLNTMYTAKLALADLNSSQTMWRWKAKISDKSGNDFRAEVEIEIRGPNQTDQVEIRGRIEELGADFIVVKGTKIFVDANTQIVDKNNQPLSFADLNLQTNVFVQATVQADGTTLATFIQVNDRNKGEVVVKGQIDSVGVDHVFVLGQKFLVDANTEIQDANKDPITLADLAVGQFVEIKARPQEDGSLLAVRIRVEDESDKSKVELTGFVEEVTDTSVTVSGIVFLVDDNTEILGRDENPIGLSDLQEGQLVEVKAQVQSDGTLLATKIKLEDDVPGENEVEVKGEIQVLGDGEIQVSGVVFLVDDNTRIVDERGREIAFADLQVGVVVEVKAVVQADGSFLATKIKIEDRLKDELEITGTIEALTDTSVTVDGREFLVDANTEILDDMKNPIDFADLSEGQLVEIRAEILADGTLLATRIKLEDEDKQKVEVTGAIESIGPDSLVVSGITFFVDASTLVLDANRDTIDFAMLNVGQV
;
A
#
# COMPACT_ATOMS: atom_id res chain seq x y z
N MET A 1 -58.00 -35.13 -26.95
CA MET A 1 -58.92 -34.72 -25.85
C MET A 1 -58.49 -35.46 -24.59
N LYS A 2 -58.13 -34.73 -23.52
CA LYS A 2 -57.66 -35.18 -22.17
C LYS A 2 -56.24 -35.77 -22.12
N ARG A 3 -55.35 -35.48 -21.17
CA ARG A 3 -55.13 -34.40 -20.18
C ARG A 3 -53.68 -34.62 -19.64
N LEU A 4 -52.96 -33.56 -19.29
CA LEU A 4 -51.65 -33.56 -18.62
C LEU A 4 -51.66 -34.35 -17.28
N VAL A 5 -50.49 -34.85 -16.83
CA VAL A 5 -49.77 -34.37 -15.62
C VAL A 5 -48.35 -34.97 -15.55
N THR A 6 -47.40 -34.07 -15.27
CA THR A 6 -45.96 -34.16 -15.02
C THR A 6 -45.63 -34.73 -13.63
N SER A 7 -44.51 -35.47 -13.48
CA SER A 7 -43.92 -35.84 -12.18
C SER A 7 -42.55 -35.18 -12.03
N ALA A 8 -42.47 -34.16 -11.17
CA ALA A 8 -41.22 -33.56 -10.70
C ALA A 8 -41.02 -33.89 -9.21
N ARG A 9 -39.88 -34.47 -8.85
CA ARG A 9 -39.38 -34.50 -7.47
C ARG A 9 -38.39 -33.35 -7.30
N ARG A 10 -38.79 -32.30 -6.57
CA ARG A 10 -37.87 -31.33 -5.94
C ARG A 10 -37.95 -31.57 -4.42
N HIS A 11 -36.79 -31.75 -3.79
CA HIS A 11 -36.67 -31.67 -2.33
C HIS A 11 -36.59 -30.19 -1.95
N LEU A 12 -37.56 -29.76 -1.14
CA LEU A 12 -37.68 -28.43 -0.56
C LEU A 12 -37.21 -28.53 0.90
N PHE A 13 -36.03 -27.99 1.21
CA PHE A 13 -35.66 -27.68 2.59
C PHE A 13 -36.12 -26.25 2.87
N LEU A 14 -37.08 -26.14 3.80
CA LEU A 14 -37.66 -24.89 4.28
C LEU A 14 -36.90 -24.49 5.55
N LEU A 15 -36.04 -23.47 5.47
CA LEU A 15 -35.43 -22.86 6.65
C LEU A 15 -36.31 -21.70 7.11
N LEU A 16 -36.92 -21.84 8.29
CA LEU A 16 -37.64 -20.76 8.98
C LEU A 16 -36.62 -19.70 9.42
N MET A 17 -36.66 -18.50 8.84
CA MET A 17 -36.11 -17.30 9.48
C MET A 17 -37.21 -16.67 10.34
N THR A 18 -36.97 -16.58 11.64
CA THR A 18 -37.83 -15.84 12.57
C THR A 18 -37.37 -14.39 12.61
N VAL A 19 -38.19 -13.47 12.12
CA VAL A 19 -38.04 -12.03 12.31
C VAL A 19 -38.77 -11.66 13.60
N SER A 20 -38.04 -11.25 14.63
CA SER A 20 -38.63 -10.59 15.80
C SER A 20 -38.57 -9.07 15.60
N VAL A 21 -39.71 -8.48 15.27
CA VAL A 21 -39.94 -7.03 15.33
C VAL A 21 -40.25 -6.68 16.79
N ALA A 22 -39.39 -5.91 17.44
CA ALA A 22 -39.70 -5.26 18.71
C ALA A 22 -40.04 -3.78 18.47
N LEU A 23 -41.17 -3.37 19.03
CA LEU A 23 -41.88 -2.11 18.86
C LEU A 23 -41.15 -0.97 19.61
N LEU A 24 -40.64 0.05 18.91
CA LEU A 24 -40.09 1.27 19.53
C LEU A 24 -41.16 2.37 19.58
N ALA A 25 -41.70 2.62 20.77
CA ALA A 25 -42.47 3.82 21.06
C ALA A 25 -41.52 5.02 21.25
N HIS A 26 -41.70 6.07 20.45
CA HIS A 26 -40.91 7.31 20.52
C HIS A 26 -41.38 8.24 21.66
N ARG A 27 -40.43 8.76 22.46
CA ARG A 27 -40.45 10.07 23.16
C ARG A 27 -39.01 10.59 23.33
N PRO A 28 -38.79 11.91 23.49
CA PRO A 28 -38.03 12.72 22.53
C PRO A 28 -36.56 13.01 22.91
N LEU A 29 -35.85 13.52 21.90
CA LEU A 29 -34.43 13.88 21.79
C LEU A 29 -34.01 15.05 22.72
N GLN A 30 -33.10 14.80 23.66
CA GLN A 30 -31.88 15.61 23.87
C GLN A 30 -30.71 14.65 24.13
N ALA A 31 -29.61 14.91 23.42
CA ALA A 31 -28.44 14.06 23.29
C ALA A 31 -27.50 14.13 24.50
N GLN A 32 -27.08 12.97 25.02
CA GLN A 32 -25.76 12.76 25.60
C GLN A 32 -25.54 11.23 25.64
N ASN A 33 -24.44 10.72 25.08
CA ASN A 33 -24.10 9.31 25.19
C ASN A 33 -24.15 8.93 26.67
N SER A 34 -24.95 7.93 27.05
CA SER A 34 -25.06 7.48 28.45
C SER A 34 -23.76 6.86 28.98
N PHE A 35 -22.71 6.81 28.16
CA PHE A 35 -21.35 6.45 28.53
C PHE A 35 -20.31 7.16 27.63
N ILE A 36 -19.06 7.21 28.09
CA ILE A 36 -17.88 7.68 27.36
C ILE A 36 -16.75 6.69 27.63
N LEU A 37 -16.05 6.27 26.57
CA LEU A 37 -14.81 5.52 26.64
C LEU A 37 -13.68 6.46 26.17
N SER A 38 -12.60 6.62 26.93
CA SER A 38 -11.59 7.64 26.64
C SER A 38 -10.20 7.12 26.96
N ARG A 39 -9.21 7.57 26.19
CA ARG A 39 -7.78 7.44 26.55
C ARG A 39 -7.35 8.46 27.61
N ASN A 40 -8.14 9.50 27.80
CA ASN A 40 -7.84 10.59 28.73
C ASN A 40 -8.64 10.44 30.02
N ALA A 41 -7.97 10.61 31.16
CA ALA A 41 -8.59 10.52 32.48
C ALA A 41 -9.69 11.57 32.73
N ASP A 42 -9.70 12.66 31.96
CA ASP A 42 -10.70 13.73 32.04
C ASP A 42 -11.95 13.48 31.19
N PHE A 43 -11.99 12.37 30.44
CA PHE A 43 -13.07 12.00 29.52
C PHE A 43 -13.32 13.07 28.44
N SER A 44 -12.26 13.75 27.99
CA SER A 44 -12.30 14.77 26.93
C SER A 44 -12.56 14.19 25.53
N THR A 45 -12.35 12.89 25.36
CA THR A 45 -12.57 12.14 24.10
C THR A 45 -13.63 11.05 24.30
N ASP A 46 -14.22 10.57 23.20
CA ASP A 46 -15.05 9.36 23.16
C ASP A 46 -14.49 8.41 22.10
N ASP A 47 -13.47 7.63 22.49
CA ASP A 47 -12.64 6.80 21.63
C ASP A 47 -13.25 5.42 21.39
N ARG A 48 -12.96 4.84 20.21
CA ARG A 48 -13.34 3.45 19.85
C ARG A 48 -12.15 2.58 19.48
N VAL A 49 -10.96 3.18 19.39
CA VAL A 49 -9.69 2.52 19.09
C VAL A 49 -8.70 2.89 20.18
N PHE A 50 -8.01 1.88 20.70
CA PHE A 50 -7.02 1.98 21.75
C PHE A 50 -5.78 1.19 21.36
N GLU A 51 -4.65 1.49 21.97
CA GLU A 51 -3.45 0.65 21.94
C GLU A 51 -3.36 -0.19 23.22
N THR A 52 -2.66 -1.32 23.21
CA THR A 52 -2.38 -2.07 24.44
C THR A 52 -1.54 -1.25 25.42
N THR A 53 -0.85 -0.21 24.97
CA THR A 53 -0.16 0.76 25.84
C THR A 53 -1.12 1.72 26.55
N ASP A 54 -2.37 1.85 26.08
CA ASP A 54 -3.35 2.78 26.62
C ASP A 54 -3.95 2.32 27.96
N THR A 55 -4.57 3.28 28.64
CA THR A 55 -5.55 3.03 29.70
C THR A 55 -6.94 3.39 29.20
N LEU A 56 -7.86 2.43 29.18
CA LEU A 56 -9.26 2.65 28.89
C LEU A 56 -9.94 3.27 30.11
N TYR A 57 -10.30 4.56 30.01
CA TYR A 57 -11.14 5.26 30.99
C TYR A 57 -12.61 5.16 30.57
N MET A 58 -13.46 4.69 31.48
CA MET A 58 -14.88 4.47 31.24
C MET A 58 -15.67 5.41 32.15
N LYS A 59 -16.66 6.13 31.61
CA LYS A 59 -17.63 6.91 32.37
C LYS A 59 -19.03 6.52 31.93
N VAL A 60 -19.89 6.16 32.86
CA VAL A 60 -21.32 5.90 32.62
C VAL A 60 -22.13 6.95 33.36
N THR A 61 -23.16 7.50 32.71
CA THR A 61 -24.15 8.40 33.32
C THR A 61 -25.50 7.71 33.34
N ALA A 62 -25.92 7.28 34.53
CA ALA A 62 -27.15 6.53 34.76
C ALA A 62 -28.04 7.28 35.77
N PRO A 63 -28.88 8.23 35.31
CA PRO A 63 -29.65 9.11 36.19
C PRO A 63 -30.80 8.42 36.93
N ASP A 64 -31.27 7.28 36.40
CA ASP A 64 -32.39 6.53 36.97
C ASP A 64 -31.94 5.48 38.01
N ILE A 65 -30.64 5.35 38.26
CA ILE A 65 -30.08 4.41 39.25
C ILE A 65 -29.98 5.09 40.62
N ASP A 66 -30.55 4.46 41.65
CA ASP A 66 -30.31 4.84 43.05
C ASP A 66 -28.88 4.45 43.47
N PHE A 67 -27.97 5.41 43.36
CA PHE A 67 -26.56 5.24 43.73
C PHE A 67 -26.34 4.89 45.21
N THR A 68 -27.36 4.98 46.08
CA THR A 68 -27.23 4.60 47.50
C THR A 68 -27.62 3.14 47.78
N ASP A 69 -28.28 2.46 46.84
CA ASP A 69 -28.76 1.09 47.01
C ASP A 69 -28.53 0.20 45.78
N ILE A 70 -27.27 0.16 45.34
CA ILE A 70 -26.80 -0.65 44.20
C ILE A 70 -27.00 -2.15 44.44
N ASP A 71 -27.39 -2.84 43.38
CA ASP A 71 -27.50 -4.30 43.28
C ASP A 71 -26.37 -4.88 42.41
N ASP A 72 -26.28 -4.50 41.13
CA ASP A 72 -25.15 -4.83 40.24
C ASP A 72 -24.38 -3.58 39.81
N ASN A 73 -23.06 -3.70 39.65
CA ASN A 73 -22.19 -2.64 39.18
C ASN A 73 -20.93 -3.22 38.54
N GLU A 74 -21.01 -3.56 37.26
CA GLU A 74 -19.94 -4.24 36.53
C GLU A 74 -19.74 -3.69 35.11
N PHE A 75 -18.49 -3.77 34.66
CA PHE A 75 -18.16 -3.73 33.24
C PHE A 75 -17.51 -5.05 32.82
N GLU A 76 -17.62 -5.34 31.53
CA GLU A 76 -17.01 -6.49 30.89
C GLU A 76 -16.36 -6.05 29.58
N LEU A 77 -15.15 -6.52 29.33
CA LEU A 77 -14.46 -6.39 28.05
C LEU A 77 -14.17 -7.80 27.55
N LYS A 78 -14.73 -8.20 26.40
CA LYS A 78 -14.61 -9.56 25.86
C LYS A 78 -14.12 -9.52 24.40
N ALA A 79 -13.05 -10.23 24.08
CA ALA A 79 -12.55 -10.36 22.72
C ALA A 79 -13.52 -11.16 21.82
N HIS A 80 -13.48 -10.88 20.52
CA HIS A 80 -14.11 -11.72 19.50
C HIS A 80 -13.33 -13.04 19.33
N GLN A 81 -14.00 -14.10 18.85
CA GLN A 81 -13.45 -15.46 18.63
C GLN A 81 -13.13 -16.29 19.89
N ASP A 82 -14.11 -16.48 20.81
CA ASP A 82 -13.93 -17.26 22.06
C ASP A 82 -12.66 -16.89 22.88
N GLY A 83 -12.26 -15.62 22.76
CA GLY A 83 -11.03 -15.06 23.33
C GLY A 83 -11.17 -14.54 24.76
N ASP A 84 -10.20 -13.69 25.14
CA ASP A 84 -10.03 -13.25 26.52
C ASP A 84 -11.19 -12.40 27.01
N LYS A 85 -11.33 -12.37 28.33
CA LYS A 85 -12.39 -11.64 28.99
C LYS A 85 -11.91 -11.04 30.29
N VAL A 86 -12.12 -9.73 30.41
CA VAL A 86 -11.84 -8.96 31.60
C VAL A 86 -13.14 -8.42 32.17
N ARG A 87 -13.25 -8.41 33.49
CA ARG A 87 -14.37 -7.84 34.23
C ARG A 87 -13.85 -6.96 35.34
N GLY A 88 -14.59 -5.92 35.64
CA GLY A 88 -14.36 -5.06 36.79
C GLY A 88 -15.65 -4.38 37.23
N SER A 89 -15.55 -3.55 38.25
CA SER A 89 -16.64 -2.73 38.75
C SER A 89 -16.39 -1.26 38.47
N PHE A 90 -17.45 -0.44 38.36
CA PHE A 90 -17.27 0.99 38.36
C PHE A 90 -17.13 1.55 39.78
N ASP A 91 -16.36 2.61 39.93
CA ASP A 91 -16.38 3.47 41.11
C ASP A 91 -17.63 4.36 41.05
N ASN A 92 -18.52 4.16 42.02
CA ASN A 92 -19.71 4.99 42.21
C ASN A 92 -19.31 6.37 42.73
N GLN A 93 -19.59 7.42 41.96
CA GLN A 93 -19.24 8.80 42.31
C GLN A 93 -20.25 9.48 43.25
N LEU A 94 -21.13 8.69 43.88
CA LEU A 94 -22.20 9.13 44.79
C LEU A 94 -23.14 10.16 44.15
N ASN A 95 -23.33 10.01 42.85
CA ASN A 95 -24.26 10.76 42.02
C ASN A 95 -24.67 9.86 40.85
N THR A 96 -25.12 10.45 39.74
CA THR A 96 -25.54 9.71 38.55
C THR A 96 -24.38 9.16 37.71
N MET A 97 -23.12 9.32 38.15
CA MET A 97 -21.92 8.95 37.40
C MET A 97 -21.17 7.78 38.04
N TYR A 98 -20.66 6.92 37.17
CA TYR A 98 -19.90 5.72 37.50
C TYR A 98 -18.66 5.69 36.61
N THR A 99 -17.48 5.52 37.19
CA THR A 99 -16.22 5.58 36.42
C THR A 99 -15.36 4.36 36.66
N ALA A 100 -14.64 3.90 35.64
CA ALA A 100 -13.65 2.84 35.79
C ALA A 100 -12.42 3.15 34.93
N LYS A 101 -11.32 2.47 35.22
CA LYS A 101 -10.16 2.46 34.33
C LYS A 101 -9.59 1.04 34.20
N LEU A 102 -9.07 0.72 33.02
CA LEU A 102 -8.44 -0.56 32.74
C LEU A 102 -7.15 -0.31 31.95
N ALA A 103 -6.01 -0.75 32.49
CA ALA A 103 -4.77 -0.80 31.72
C ALA A 103 -4.89 -1.91 30.67
N LEU A 104 -4.57 -1.61 29.42
CA LEU A 104 -4.75 -2.55 28.31
C LEU A 104 -3.50 -3.41 28.05
N ALA A 105 -2.39 -3.14 28.75
CA ALA A 105 -1.09 -3.76 28.49
C ALA A 105 -1.06 -5.25 28.82
N ASP A 106 -1.95 -5.70 29.69
CA ASP A 106 -2.06 -7.11 30.10
C ASP A 106 -3.02 -7.90 29.20
N LEU A 107 -3.66 -7.25 28.22
CA LEU A 107 -4.53 -7.92 27.25
C LEU A 107 -3.71 -8.60 26.15
N ASN A 108 -4.20 -9.73 25.65
CA ASN A 108 -3.57 -10.41 24.54
C ASN A 108 -3.62 -9.54 23.28
N SER A 109 -2.44 -9.12 22.81
CA SER A 109 -2.28 -8.22 21.66
C SER A 109 -2.63 -8.85 20.31
N SER A 110 -2.84 -10.17 20.24
CA SER A 110 -3.35 -10.83 19.03
C SER A 110 -4.86 -10.66 18.84
N GLN A 111 -5.57 -10.19 19.87
CA GLN A 111 -7.00 -9.92 19.82
C GLN A 111 -7.22 -8.43 19.62
N THR A 112 -7.70 -8.05 18.43
CA THR A 112 -7.86 -6.63 18.07
C THR A 112 -9.28 -6.14 18.29
N MET A 113 -10.29 -6.99 18.11
CA MET A 113 -11.70 -6.62 18.27
C MET A 113 -12.26 -7.08 19.61
N TRP A 114 -12.72 -6.11 20.39
CA TRP A 114 -13.28 -6.31 21.72
C TRP A 114 -14.66 -5.72 21.83
N ARG A 115 -15.43 -6.29 22.74
CA ARG A 115 -16.74 -5.82 23.09
C ARG A 115 -16.76 -5.38 24.53
N TRP A 116 -17.01 -4.10 24.73
CA TRP A 116 -17.24 -3.53 26.04
C TRP A 116 -18.72 -3.60 26.41
N LYS A 117 -19.03 -3.95 27.65
CA LYS A 117 -20.37 -3.91 28.23
C LYS A 117 -20.33 -3.23 29.59
N ALA A 118 -21.39 -2.49 29.90
CA ALA A 118 -21.68 -2.00 31.24
C ALA A 118 -23.03 -2.53 31.71
N LYS A 119 -23.12 -2.88 33.00
CA LYS A 119 -24.35 -3.25 33.67
C LYS A 119 -24.36 -2.64 35.08
N ILE A 120 -25.34 -1.77 35.35
CA ILE A 120 -25.51 -1.12 36.65
C ILE A 120 -26.98 -1.18 37.03
N SER A 121 -27.32 -1.73 38.19
CA SER A 121 -28.69 -1.82 38.69
C SER A 121 -28.80 -1.45 40.17
N ASP A 122 -29.99 -1.08 40.60
CA ASP A 122 -30.33 -0.88 42.01
C ASP A 122 -31.36 -1.91 42.51
N LYS A 123 -31.52 -2.00 43.84
CA LYS A 123 -32.49 -2.93 44.45
C LYS A 123 -33.94 -2.51 44.26
N SER A 124 -34.18 -1.29 43.78
CA SER A 124 -35.52 -0.80 43.42
C SER A 124 -35.96 -1.32 42.04
N GLY A 125 -35.06 -1.95 41.30
CA GLY A 125 -35.32 -2.59 40.01
C GLY A 125 -35.00 -1.71 38.80
N ASN A 126 -34.30 -0.58 38.99
CA ASN A 126 -33.77 0.19 37.87
C ASN A 126 -32.50 -0.48 37.33
N ASP A 127 -32.31 -0.46 36.01
CA ASP A 127 -31.21 -1.14 35.32
C ASP A 127 -30.71 -0.27 34.16
N PHE A 128 -29.38 -0.15 34.07
CA PHE A 128 -28.66 0.50 33.00
C PHE A 128 -27.75 -0.53 32.32
N ARG A 129 -27.84 -0.61 30.98
CA ARG A 129 -26.97 -1.45 30.17
C ARG A 129 -26.46 -0.71 28.94
N ALA A 130 -25.19 -0.90 28.63
CA ALA A 130 -24.58 -0.44 27.39
C ALA A 130 -23.66 -1.53 26.84
N GLU A 131 -23.51 -1.56 25.52
CA GLU A 131 -22.60 -2.46 24.81
C GLU A 131 -22.07 -1.73 23.58
N VAL A 132 -20.76 -1.81 23.34
CA VAL A 132 -20.12 -1.23 22.16
C VAL A 132 -18.90 -2.06 21.77
N GLU A 133 -18.62 -2.13 20.48
CA GLU A 133 -17.37 -2.68 19.96
C GLU A 133 -16.27 -1.62 20.03
N ILE A 134 -15.08 -2.04 20.46
CA ILE A 134 -13.87 -1.24 20.47
C ILE A 134 -12.72 -2.07 19.90
N GLU A 135 -11.77 -1.38 19.28
CA GLU A 135 -10.55 -1.97 18.78
C GLU A 135 -9.40 -1.69 19.74
N ILE A 136 -8.56 -2.70 20.02
CA ILE A 136 -7.37 -2.57 20.88
C ILE A 136 -6.18 -3.17 20.13
N ARG A 137 -5.21 -2.33 19.74
CA ARG A 137 -4.09 -2.70 18.87
C ARG A 137 -2.81 -2.90 19.65
N GLY A 138 -1.96 -3.85 19.24
CA GLY A 138 -0.62 -3.99 19.80
C GLY A 138 0.28 -2.77 19.51
N PRO A 139 1.40 -2.59 20.24
CA PRO A 139 2.23 -1.38 20.18
C PRO A 139 2.91 -1.13 18.82
N ASN A 140 2.87 -2.11 17.92
CA ASN A 140 3.47 -2.04 16.59
C ASN A 140 2.51 -2.43 15.45
N GLN A 141 1.19 -2.49 15.72
CA GLN A 141 0.20 -2.60 14.63
C GLN A 141 -0.18 -1.21 14.13
N THR A 142 0.75 -0.62 13.39
CA THR A 142 0.43 0.48 12.47
C THR A 142 0.02 -0.14 11.14
N ASP A 143 -1.20 0.11 10.67
CA ASP A 143 -1.55 -0.13 9.28
C ASP A 143 -0.64 0.77 8.44
N GLN A 144 0.48 0.22 7.98
CA GLN A 144 1.31 0.86 6.98
C GLN A 144 0.54 0.80 5.68
N VAL A 145 0.21 1.95 5.14
CA VAL A 145 -0.44 2.09 3.86
C VAL A 145 0.59 2.61 2.88
N GLU A 146 0.74 1.88 1.78
CA GLU A 146 1.51 2.34 0.64
C GLU A 146 0.55 2.92 -0.41
N ILE A 147 0.75 4.17 -0.79
CA ILE A 147 -0.11 4.89 -1.71
C ILE A 147 0.74 5.32 -2.90
N ARG A 148 0.39 4.85 -4.09
CA ARG A 148 0.96 5.28 -5.36
C ARG A 148 -0.05 6.08 -6.14
N GLY A 149 0.31 7.31 -6.50
CA GLY A 149 -0.56 8.14 -7.31
C GLY A 149 -0.05 9.55 -7.48
N ARG A 150 -0.88 10.36 -8.12
CA ARG A 150 -0.62 11.76 -8.42
C ARG A 150 -1.04 12.64 -7.24
N ILE A 151 -0.29 13.70 -6.96
CA ILE A 151 -0.72 14.72 -6.00
C ILE A 151 -1.87 15.53 -6.63
N GLU A 152 -3.08 15.32 -6.16
CA GLU A 152 -4.32 15.98 -6.62
C GLU A 152 -4.54 17.33 -5.94
N GLU A 153 -4.12 17.43 -4.68
CA GLU A 153 -4.20 18.64 -3.87
C GLU A 153 -2.94 18.79 -3.02
N LEU A 154 -2.51 20.03 -2.83
CA LEU A 154 -1.36 20.39 -2.02
C LEU A 154 -1.79 21.43 -0.97
N GLY A 155 -1.70 21.04 0.29
CA GLY A 155 -1.91 21.90 1.44
C GLY A 155 -0.61 22.50 1.97
N ALA A 156 -0.67 23.12 3.15
CA ALA A 156 0.54 23.62 3.82
C ALA A 156 1.39 22.50 4.44
N ASP A 157 0.74 21.40 4.83
CA ASP A 157 1.28 20.27 5.60
C ASP A 157 0.63 18.93 5.19
N PHE A 158 0.01 18.88 4.01
CA PHE A 158 -0.61 17.66 3.50
C PHE A 158 -0.56 17.60 1.98
N ILE A 159 -0.64 16.38 1.46
CA ILE A 159 -0.94 16.08 0.06
C ILE A 159 -2.21 15.25 -0.02
N VAL A 160 -2.95 15.37 -1.11
CA VAL A 160 -4.02 14.44 -1.44
C VAL A 160 -3.56 13.58 -2.60
N VAL A 161 -3.61 12.26 -2.43
CA VAL A 161 -3.28 11.28 -3.47
C VAL A 161 -4.45 10.31 -3.57
N LYS A 162 -5.10 10.22 -4.74
CA LYS A 162 -6.28 9.38 -4.98
C LYS A 162 -7.39 9.61 -3.94
N GLY A 163 -7.72 10.88 -3.70
CA GLY A 163 -8.71 11.29 -2.70
C GLY A 163 -8.32 11.07 -1.22
N THR A 164 -7.17 10.45 -0.94
CA THR A 164 -6.69 10.24 0.42
C THR A 164 -5.86 11.42 0.87
N LYS A 165 -6.29 12.08 1.95
CA LYS A 165 -5.53 13.17 2.57
C LYS A 165 -4.44 12.61 3.46
N ILE A 166 -3.18 12.91 3.13
CA ILE A 166 -1.99 12.42 3.80
C ILE A 166 -1.24 13.61 4.38
N PHE A 167 -1.11 13.65 5.70
CA PHE A 167 -0.32 14.66 6.39
C PHE A 167 1.17 14.40 6.22
N VAL A 168 1.95 15.47 6.17
CA VAL A 168 3.40 15.46 6.00
C VAL A 168 3.98 16.35 7.09
N ASP A 169 4.91 15.80 7.89
CA ASP A 169 5.53 16.54 8.98
C ASP A 169 7.06 16.61 8.81
N ALA A 170 7.75 17.10 9.84
CA ALA A 170 9.20 17.24 9.82
C ALA A 170 9.95 15.89 9.86
N ASN A 171 9.28 14.79 10.20
CA ASN A 171 9.84 13.45 10.26
C ASN A 171 9.59 12.66 8.98
N THR A 172 8.66 13.10 8.12
CA THR A 172 8.45 12.51 6.80
C THR A 172 9.71 12.66 5.94
N GLN A 173 10.28 11.54 5.51
CA GLN A 173 11.39 11.55 4.56
C GLN A 173 10.88 11.77 3.15
N ILE A 174 11.34 12.83 2.47
CA ILE A 174 10.96 13.12 1.08
C ILE A 174 12.21 13.00 0.22
N VAL A 175 12.14 12.19 -0.84
CA VAL A 175 13.27 11.97 -1.75
C VAL A 175 12.83 11.96 -3.21
N ASP A 176 13.76 12.20 -4.14
CA ASP A 176 13.54 11.91 -5.56
C ASP A 176 13.75 10.42 -5.88
N LYS A 177 13.54 10.04 -7.14
CA LYS A 177 13.75 8.66 -7.63
C LYS A 177 15.19 8.14 -7.50
N ASN A 178 16.17 9.02 -7.27
CA ASN A 178 17.56 8.67 -7.05
C ASN A 178 17.93 8.76 -5.55
N ASN A 179 16.93 8.79 -4.67
CA ASN A 179 17.08 8.96 -3.22
C ASN A 179 17.75 10.28 -2.79
N GLN A 180 17.78 11.31 -3.64
CA GLN A 180 18.23 12.62 -3.21
C GLN A 180 17.16 13.29 -2.34
N PRO A 181 17.52 13.85 -1.17
CA PRO A 181 16.57 14.46 -0.26
C PRO A 181 15.91 15.69 -0.90
N LEU A 182 14.60 15.77 -0.71
CA LEU A 182 13.73 16.88 -1.09
C LEU A 182 13.07 17.49 0.14
N SER A 183 12.47 18.65 -0.03
CA SER A 183 11.60 19.29 0.94
C SER A 183 10.15 19.21 0.49
N PHE A 184 9.21 19.50 1.40
CA PHE A 184 7.79 19.59 1.04
C PHE A 184 7.52 20.65 -0.05
N ALA A 185 8.34 21.71 -0.10
CA ALA A 185 8.23 22.76 -1.12
C ALA A 185 8.62 22.28 -2.53
N ASP A 186 9.29 21.13 -2.64
CA ASP A 186 9.64 20.51 -3.93
C ASP A 186 8.51 19.59 -4.45
N LEU A 187 7.48 19.34 -3.64
CA LEU A 187 6.27 18.63 -4.08
C LEU A 187 5.41 19.59 -4.90
N ASN A 188 4.97 19.13 -6.07
CA ASN A 188 4.10 19.89 -6.94
C ASN A 188 2.81 19.11 -7.16
N LEU A 189 1.73 19.86 -7.41
CA LEU A 189 0.52 19.25 -7.96
C LEU A 189 0.90 18.43 -9.18
N GLN A 190 0.09 17.42 -9.42
CA GLN A 190 0.21 16.59 -10.59
C GLN A 190 1.49 15.71 -10.65
N THR A 191 2.27 15.66 -9.56
CA THR A 191 3.47 14.83 -9.44
C THR A 191 3.14 13.43 -8.94
N ASN A 192 3.75 12.40 -9.53
CA ASN A 192 3.61 11.03 -9.06
C ASN A 192 4.51 10.76 -7.86
N VAL A 193 3.88 10.25 -6.80
CA VAL A 193 4.53 9.89 -5.55
C VAL A 193 4.24 8.45 -5.19
N PHE A 194 5.22 7.82 -4.55
CA PHE A 194 5.03 6.66 -3.70
C PHE A 194 5.11 7.15 -2.25
N VAL A 195 4.05 6.95 -1.51
CA VAL A 195 3.93 7.39 -0.13
C VAL A 195 3.80 6.16 0.75
N GLN A 196 4.72 5.96 1.68
CA GLN A 196 4.49 5.10 2.82
C GLN A 196 3.95 5.98 3.94
N ALA A 197 2.81 5.58 4.49
CA ALA A 197 2.16 6.31 5.56
C ALA A 197 1.64 5.37 6.63
N THR A 198 1.47 5.91 7.83
CA THR A 198 0.87 5.23 8.95
C THR A 198 -0.51 5.81 9.19
N VAL A 199 -1.52 4.95 9.27
CA VAL A 199 -2.82 5.35 9.82
C VAL A 199 -2.68 5.45 11.33
N GLN A 200 -2.85 6.66 11.85
CA GLN A 200 -2.79 6.95 13.28
C GLN A 200 -4.10 6.52 13.97
N ALA A 201 -4.06 6.42 15.30
CA ALA A 201 -5.20 6.01 16.12
C ALA A 201 -6.41 6.97 16.07
N ASP A 202 -6.24 8.19 15.53
CA ASP A 202 -7.33 9.15 15.28
C ASP A 202 -7.93 9.04 13.86
N GLY A 203 -7.44 8.08 13.06
CA GLY A 203 -7.83 7.86 11.67
C GLY A 203 -7.13 8.75 10.66
N THR A 204 -6.21 9.63 11.08
CA THR A 204 -5.39 10.41 10.14
C THR A 204 -4.29 9.57 9.53
N THR A 205 -3.90 9.88 8.30
CA THR A 205 -2.80 9.22 7.59
C THR A 205 -1.58 10.13 7.60
N LEU A 206 -0.50 9.74 8.27
CA LEU A 206 0.76 10.50 8.34
C LEU A 206 1.82 9.81 7.48
N ALA A 207 2.38 10.52 6.51
CA ALA A 207 3.47 10.00 5.70
C ALA A 207 4.74 9.80 6.54
N THR A 208 5.35 8.62 6.43
CA THR A 208 6.70 8.34 6.94
C THR A 208 7.74 8.53 5.85
N PHE A 209 7.38 8.23 4.59
CA PHE A 209 8.26 8.34 3.44
C PHE A 209 7.48 8.74 2.18
N ILE A 210 8.04 9.65 1.39
CA ILE A 210 7.52 10.08 0.10
C ILE A 210 8.67 10.01 -0.91
N GLN A 211 8.58 9.09 -1.87
CA GLN A 211 9.46 9.09 -3.03
C GLN A 211 8.74 9.71 -4.22
N VAL A 212 9.32 10.78 -4.74
CA VAL A 212 8.91 11.42 -5.99
C VAL A 212 9.47 10.58 -7.15
N ASN A 213 8.61 9.73 -7.70
CA ASN A 213 9.02 8.68 -8.64
C ASN A 213 9.40 9.21 -10.03
N ASP A 214 9.04 10.44 -10.38
CA ASP A 214 9.62 11.09 -11.55
C ASP A 214 9.31 12.59 -11.57
N ARG A 215 10.36 13.41 -11.73
CA ARG A 215 10.22 14.79 -12.21
C ARG A 215 9.81 14.86 -13.69
N ASN A 216 9.85 13.74 -14.43
CA ASN A 216 9.78 13.69 -15.89
C ASN A 216 8.46 13.13 -16.46
N LYS A 217 7.43 12.90 -15.64
CA LYS A 217 6.19 12.24 -16.11
C LYS A 217 5.04 13.24 -16.14
N GLY A 218 4.42 13.32 -17.32
CA GLY A 218 3.71 14.50 -17.82
C GLY A 218 4.53 15.31 -18.84
N GLU A 219 5.77 14.91 -19.16
CA GLU A 219 6.54 15.56 -20.22
C GLU A 219 5.92 15.31 -21.60
N VAL A 220 5.58 16.39 -22.29
CA VAL A 220 5.27 16.37 -23.71
C VAL A 220 6.57 16.15 -24.47
N VAL A 221 6.64 15.06 -25.25
CA VAL A 221 7.77 14.78 -26.13
C VAL A 221 7.35 15.07 -27.55
N VAL A 222 8.02 16.00 -28.22
CA VAL A 222 7.70 16.41 -29.60
C VAL A 222 8.92 16.23 -30.48
N LYS A 223 8.74 15.53 -31.61
CA LYS A 223 9.71 15.51 -32.70
C LYS A 223 9.15 16.26 -33.91
N GLY A 224 9.83 17.32 -34.33
CA GLY A 224 9.36 18.17 -35.41
C GLY A 224 10.37 19.20 -35.90
N GLN A 225 10.03 19.91 -36.97
CA GLN A 225 10.83 21.02 -37.45
C GLN A 225 10.57 22.30 -36.65
N ILE A 226 11.62 23.09 -36.41
CA ILE A 226 11.49 24.42 -35.81
C ILE A 226 10.82 25.37 -36.82
N ASP A 227 9.66 25.91 -36.46
CA ASP A 227 8.93 26.91 -37.22
C ASP A 227 9.52 28.32 -37.01
N SER A 228 9.87 28.64 -35.75
CA SER A 228 10.52 29.91 -35.39
C SER A 228 11.28 29.81 -34.07
N VAL A 229 12.29 30.67 -33.89
CA VAL A 229 13.08 30.80 -32.66
C VAL A 229 12.89 32.21 -32.10
N GLY A 230 12.41 32.29 -30.87
CA GLY A 230 12.24 33.52 -30.10
C GLY A 230 13.40 33.78 -29.14
N VAL A 231 13.24 34.77 -28.27
CA VAL A 231 14.27 35.12 -27.25
C VAL A 231 14.32 34.15 -26.08
N ASP A 232 13.19 33.50 -25.78
CA ASP A 232 12.96 32.63 -24.62
C ASP A 232 12.06 31.43 -24.98
N HIS A 233 11.92 31.12 -26.28
CA HIS A 233 11.07 30.04 -26.75
C HIS A 233 11.42 29.57 -28.17
N VAL A 234 10.93 28.39 -28.53
CA VAL A 234 10.86 27.89 -29.90
C VAL A 234 9.42 27.50 -30.24
N PHE A 235 9.07 27.58 -31.53
CA PHE A 235 7.85 26.99 -32.06
C PHE A 235 8.18 25.74 -32.87
N VAL A 236 7.49 24.65 -32.60
CA VAL A 236 7.54 23.38 -33.34
C VAL A 236 6.12 22.90 -33.55
N LEU A 237 5.72 22.66 -34.80
CA LEU A 237 4.35 22.28 -35.18
C LEU A 237 3.28 23.28 -34.69
N GLY A 238 3.62 24.57 -34.69
CA GLY A 238 2.77 25.65 -34.16
C GLY A 238 2.66 25.70 -32.63
N GLN A 239 3.21 24.72 -31.91
CA GLN A 239 3.24 24.69 -30.45
C GLN A 239 4.42 25.47 -29.90
N LYS A 240 4.16 26.33 -28.90
CA LYS A 240 5.20 27.13 -28.22
C LYS A 240 5.84 26.32 -27.08
N PHE A 241 7.17 26.29 -27.07
CA PHE A 241 7.98 25.73 -25.98
C PHE A 241 8.84 26.84 -25.39
N LEU A 242 8.60 27.19 -24.13
CA LEU A 242 9.44 28.12 -23.36
C LEU A 242 10.79 27.48 -23.04
N VAL A 243 11.81 28.31 -22.90
CA VAL A 243 13.19 27.91 -22.57
C VAL A 243 13.67 28.78 -21.42
N ASP A 244 14.30 28.18 -20.42
CA ASP A 244 14.91 28.89 -19.29
C ASP A 244 16.39 28.53 -19.13
N ALA A 245 17.01 29.00 -18.05
CA ALA A 245 18.42 28.73 -17.76
C ALA A 245 18.72 27.25 -17.44
N ASN A 246 17.69 26.43 -17.16
CA ASN A 246 17.80 25.02 -16.82
C ASN A 246 17.47 24.11 -18.01
N THR A 247 16.96 24.65 -19.12
CA THR A 247 16.74 23.89 -20.35
C THR A 247 18.06 23.38 -20.92
N GLU A 248 18.20 22.07 -21.06
CA GLU A 248 19.34 21.46 -21.73
C GLU A 248 19.16 21.55 -23.26
N ILE A 249 20.10 22.19 -23.97
CA ILE A 249 20.05 22.28 -25.44
C ILE A 249 21.28 21.59 -26.02
N GLN A 250 21.07 20.65 -26.93
CA GLN A 250 22.10 19.80 -27.52
C GLN A 250 22.04 19.82 -29.06
N ASP A 251 23.20 19.76 -29.71
CA ASP A 251 23.27 19.48 -31.14
C ASP A 251 23.09 17.98 -31.46
N ALA A 252 23.22 17.60 -32.74
CA ALA A 252 23.09 16.21 -33.19
C ALA A 252 24.17 15.27 -32.63
N ASN A 253 25.33 15.80 -32.23
CA ASN A 253 26.40 15.03 -31.57
C ASN A 253 26.19 14.92 -30.05
N LYS A 254 25.11 15.51 -29.53
CA LYS A 254 24.80 15.67 -28.09
C LYS A 254 25.71 16.66 -27.38
N ASP A 255 26.43 17.49 -28.12
CA ASP A 255 27.25 18.55 -27.54
C ASP A 255 26.34 19.71 -27.09
N PRO A 256 26.56 20.31 -25.90
CA PRO A 256 25.76 21.43 -25.43
C PRO A 256 25.87 22.64 -26.36
N ILE A 257 24.72 23.22 -26.72
CA ILE A 257 24.60 24.46 -27.49
C ILE A 257 23.64 25.42 -26.78
N THR A 258 23.41 26.60 -27.35
CA THR A 258 22.47 27.59 -26.82
C THR A 258 21.25 27.74 -27.72
N LEU A 259 20.21 28.41 -27.22
CA LEU A 259 19.02 28.73 -28.00
C LEU A 259 19.36 29.53 -29.28
N ALA A 260 20.42 30.35 -29.25
CA ALA A 260 20.86 31.15 -30.39
C ALA A 260 21.48 30.31 -31.53
N ASP A 261 21.88 29.06 -31.24
CA ASP A 261 22.44 28.13 -32.22
C ASP A 261 21.34 27.34 -32.96
N LEU A 262 20.09 27.40 -32.48
CA LEU A 262 18.94 26.79 -33.15
C LEU A 262 18.48 27.65 -34.33
N ALA A 263 18.04 26.99 -35.41
CA ALA A 263 17.61 27.62 -36.65
C ALA A 263 16.30 27.03 -37.18
N VAL A 264 15.51 27.87 -37.84
CA VAL A 264 14.28 27.47 -38.53
C VAL A 264 14.56 26.32 -39.51
N GLY A 265 13.71 25.29 -39.48
CA GLY A 265 13.80 24.09 -40.31
C GLY A 265 14.71 22.99 -39.77
N GLN A 266 15.44 23.22 -38.66
CA GLN A 266 16.11 22.12 -37.95
C GLN A 266 15.08 21.16 -37.37
N PHE A 267 15.36 19.86 -37.44
CA PHE A 267 14.54 18.84 -36.81
C PHE A 267 15.03 18.64 -35.38
N VAL A 268 14.12 18.68 -34.41
CA VAL A 268 14.45 18.58 -32.99
C VAL A 268 13.54 17.60 -32.28
N GLU A 269 14.09 16.94 -31.25
CA GLU A 269 13.33 16.30 -30.17
C GLU A 269 13.28 17.27 -28.98
N ILE A 270 12.08 17.70 -28.59
CA ILE A 270 11.83 18.53 -27.42
C ILE A 270 11.15 17.67 -26.36
N LYS A 271 11.70 17.68 -25.15
CA LYS A 271 11.00 17.23 -23.93
C LYS A 271 10.61 18.44 -23.13
N ALA A 272 9.32 18.61 -22.85
CA ALA A 272 8.81 19.79 -22.16
C ALA A 272 7.80 19.42 -21.09
N ARG A 273 7.78 20.18 -19.99
CA ARG A 273 6.81 20.02 -18.92
C ARG A 273 5.67 21.03 -19.07
N PRO A 274 4.40 20.60 -18.97
CA PRO A 274 3.28 21.51 -18.84
C PRO A 274 3.36 22.25 -17.50
N GLN A 275 3.08 23.55 -17.55
CA GLN A 275 2.93 24.41 -16.37
C GLN A 275 1.45 24.57 -16.02
N GLU A 276 1.15 25.12 -14.83
CA GLU A 276 -0.22 25.30 -14.34
C GLU A 276 -1.10 26.14 -15.30
N ASP A 277 -0.49 27.06 -16.06
CA ASP A 277 -1.18 27.90 -17.04
C ASP A 277 -1.33 27.24 -18.43
N GLY A 278 -0.92 25.98 -18.57
CA GLY A 278 -0.91 25.21 -19.82
C GLY A 278 0.28 25.51 -20.73
N SER A 279 1.19 26.41 -20.36
CA SER A 279 2.41 26.62 -21.14
C SER A 279 3.37 25.43 -21.03
N LEU A 280 4.16 25.17 -22.08
CA LEU A 280 5.14 24.09 -22.09
C LEU A 280 6.55 24.65 -21.85
N LEU A 281 7.21 24.28 -20.77
CA LEU A 281 8.61 24.61 -20.50
C LEU A 281 9.52 23.47 -20.94
N ALA A 282 10.39 23.72 -21.92
CA ALA A 282 11.36 22.74 -22.38
C ALA A 282 12.36 22.39 -21.25
N VAL A 283 12.47 21.10 -20.96
CA VAL A 283 13.51 20.53 -20.11
C VAL A 283 14.73 20.18 -20.95
N ARG A 284 14.50 19.68 -22.17
CA ARG A 284 15.55 19.39 -23.13
C ARG A 284 15.11 19.68 -24.56
N ILE A 285 16.01 20.24 -25.36
CA ILE A 285 15.91 20.36 -26.81
C ILE A 285 17.14 19.69 -27.42
N ARG A 286 16.96 18.71 -28.31
CA ARG A 286 18.06 18.06 -29.04
C ARG A 286 17.84 18.18 -30.53
N VAL A 287 18.85 18.63 -31.26
CA VAL A 287 18.85 18.56 -32.74
C VAL A 287 19.01 17.10 -33.14
N GLU A 288 18.14 16.61 -34.02
CA GLU A 288 18.15 15.24 -34.52
C GLU A 288 18.64 15.21 -35.98
N ASP A 289 19.17 14.06 -36.41
CA ASP A 289 19.75 13.89 -37.74
C ASP A 289 18.71 13.94 -38.86
N GLU A 290 19.15 14.33 -40.07
CA GLU A 290 18.25 14.58 -41.20
C GLU A 290 17.44 13.36 -41.70
N SER A 291 17.80 12.14 -41.28
CA SER A 291 17.11 10.92 -41.67
C SER A 291 15.70 10.77 -41.07
N ASP A 292 15.35 11.54 -40.03
CA ASP A 292 14.07 11.44 -39.32
C ASP A 292 13.02 12.49 -39.74
N LYS A 293 13.36 13.37 -40.70
CA LYS A 293 12.57 14.56 -41.09
C LYS A 293 11.15 14.31 -41.62
N SER A 294 10.73 13.06 -41.85
CA SER A 294 9.40 12.74 -42.42
C SER A 294 8.40 12.14 -41.43
N LYS A 295 8.79 11.97 -40.15
CA LYS A 295 7.93 11.37 -39.13
C LYS A 295 7.83 12.31 -37.93
N VAL A 296 6.63 12.84 -37.71
CA VAL A 296 6.28 13.52 -36.46
C VAL A 296 6.00 12.46 -35.42
N GLU A 297 6.52 12.65 -34.22
CA GLU A 297 6.21 11.83 -33.05
C GLU A 297 5.84 12.75 -31.90
N LEU A 298 4.70 12.48 -31.27
CA LEU A 298 4.21 13.21 -30.11
C LEU A 298 3.78 12.21 -29.03
N THR A 299 4.31 12.36 -27.83
CA THR A 299 3.74 11.72 -26.65
C THR A 299 3.10 12.80 -25.78
N GLY A 300 1.82 12.62 -25.44
CA GLY A 300 1.07 13.57 -24.63
C GLY A 300 -0.35 13.10 -24.35
N PHE A 301 -1.07 13.88 -23.54
CA PHE A 301 -2.44 13.57 -23.16
C PHE A 301 -3.42 13.97 -24.26
N VAL A 302 -4.42 13.12 -24.48
CA VAL A 302 -5.57 13.41 -25.34
C VAL A 302 -6.38 14.55 -24.73
N GLU A 303 -6.60 15.61 -25.50
CA GLU A 303 -7.42 16.77 -25.12
C GLU A 303 -8.81 16.71 -25.74
N GLU A 304 -8.94 16.10 -26.92
CA GLU A 304 -10.21 15.96 -27.63
C GLU A 304 -10.15 14.78 -28.60
N VAL A 305 -11.26 14.03 -28.70
CA VAL A 305 -11.45 13.00 -29.73
C VAL A 305 -12.72 13.32 -30.53
N THR A 306 -12.59 13.34 -31.85
CA THR A 306 -13.70 13.53 -32.80
C THR A 306 -13.80 12.32 -33.74
N ASP A 307 -14.82 12.30 -34.60
CA ASP A 307 -15.00 11.22 -35.59
C ASP A 307 -13.82 11.08 -36.57
N THR A 308 -12.99 12.13 -36.75
CA THR A 308 -11.93 12.17 -37.77
C THR A 308 -10.59 12.68 -37.26
N SER A 309 -10.45 12.97 -35.96
CA SER A 309 -9.20 13.51 -35.41
C SER A 309 -9.06 13.31 -33.91
N VAL A 310 -7.81 13.30 -33.44
CA VAL A 310 -7.41 13.33 -32.04
C VAL A 310 -6.55 14.57 -31.81
N THR A 311 -6.88 15.35 -30.79
CA THR A 311 -6.06 16.50 -30.34
C THR A 311 -5.22 16.05 -29.16
N VAL A 312 -3.90 16.28 -29.22
CA VAL A 312 -2.95 15.93 -28.16
C VAL A 312 -2.04 17.13 -27.91
N SER A 313 -2.02 17.65 -26.68
CA SER A 313 -1.19 18.81 -26.30
C SER A 313 -1.34 20.02 -27.26
N GLY A 314 -2.57 20.36 -27.65
CA GLY A 314 -2.91 21.43 -28.60
C GLY A 314 -2.67 21.12 -30.08
N ILE A 315 -2.14 19.94 -30.42
CA ILE A 315 -1.82 19.53 -31.80
C ILE A 315 -2.91 18.59 -32.32
N VAL A 316 -3.50 18.93 -33.47
CA VAL A 316 -4.56 18.13 -34.11
C VAL A 316 -3.97 17.12 -35.08
N PHE A 317 -4.32 15.84 -34.89
CA PHE A 317 -3.96 14.73 -35.78
C PHE A 317 -5.21 14.18 -36.46
N LEU A 318 -5.26 14.25 -37.78
CA LEU A 318 -6.28 13.60 -38.58
C LEU A 318 -6.10 12.08 -38.54
N VAL A 319 -7.21 11.35 -38.56
CA VAL A 319 -7.24 9.88 -38.54
C VAL A 319 -8.00 9.40 -39.78
N ASP A 320 -7.51 8.33 -40.42
CA ASP A 320 -8.20 7.67 -41.53
C ASP A 320 -8.20 6.13 -41.36
N ASP A 321 -8.76 5.41 -42.33
CA ASP A 321 -8.84 3.95 -42.30
C ASP A 321 -7.46 3.24 -42.28
N ASN A 322 -6.37 3.97 -42.55
CA ASN A 322 -5.00 3.44 -42.52
C ASN A 322 -4.24 3.80 -41.24
N THR A 323 -4.82 4.59 -40.33
CA THR A 323 -4.21 4.87 -39.03
C THR A 323 -4.26 3.62 -38.15
N GLU A 324 -3.10 3.13 -37.71
CA GLU A 324 -3.02 2.04 -36.74
C GLU A 324 -3.33 2.57 -35.34
N ILE A 325 -4.42 2.11 -34.70
CA ILE A 325 -4.76 2.50 -33.32
C ILE A 325 -4.60 1.27 -32.41
N LEU A 326 -3.73 1.36 -31.42
CA LEU A 326 -3.39 0.26 -30.52
C LEU A 326 -3.71 0.61 -29.06
N GLY A 327 -4.17 -0.41 -28.32
CA GLY A 327 -4.23 -0.39 -26.86
C GLY A 327 -2.85 -0.54 -26.22
N ARG A 328 -2.84 -0.48 -24.88
CA ARG A 328 -1.64 -0.61 -24.05
C ARG A 328 -0.89 -1.93 -24.25
N ASP A 329 -1.65 -2.99 -24.48
CA ASP A 329 -1.18 -4.35 -24.77
C ASP A 329 -0.77 -4.57 -26.23
N GLU A 330 -0.68 -3.49 -27.01
CA GLU A 330 -0.40 -3.48 -28.46
C GLU A 330 -1.46 -4.16 -29.33
N ASN A 331 -2.63 -4.49 -28.77
CA ASN A 331 -3.74 -5.02 -29.55
C ASN A 331 -4.49 -3.89 -30.26
N PRO A 332 -5.01 -4.10 -31.49
CA PRO A 332 -5.78 -3.09 -32.19
C PRO A 332 -7.06 -2.70 -31.45
N ILE A 333 -7.32 -1.40 -31.36
CA ILE A 333 -8.54 -0.80 -30.80
C ILE A 333 -9.17 0.19 -31.80
N GLY A 334 -10.38 0.66 -31.53
CA GLY A 334 -11.05 1.70 -32.31
C GLY A 334 -10.73 3.11 -31.82
N LEU A 335 -10.92 4.11 -32.70
CA LEU A 335 -10.81 5.53 -32.33
C LEU A 335 -11.75 5.91 -31.17
N SER A 336 -12.92 5.27 -31.10
CA SER A 336 -13.91 5.45 -30.03
C SER A 336 -13.45 4.96 -28.66
N ASP A 337 -12.38 4.16 -28.59
CA ASP A 337 -11.83 3.65 -27.34
C ASP A 337 -10.84 4.66 -26.72
N LEU A 338 -10.43 5.69 -27.47
CA LEU A 338 -9.65 6.82 -26.97
C LEU A 338 -10.56 7.81 -26.23
N GLN A 339 -10.08 8.35 -25.12
CA GLN A 339 -10.80 9.27 -24.24
C GLN A 339 -9.90 10.44 -23.84
N GLU A 340 -10.52 11.59 -23.55
CA GLU A 340 -9.83 12.74 -22.96
C GLU A 340 -9.07 12.33 -21.69
N GLY A 341 -7.85 12.85 -21.53
CA GLY A 341 -6.97 12.58 -20.39
C GLY A 341 -6.08 11.35 -20.55
N GLN A 342 -6.28 10.48 -21.55
CA GLN A 342 -5.41 9.33 -21.77
C GLN A 342 -4.06 9.73 -22.37
N LEU A 343 -2.95 9.14 -21.91
CA LEU A 343 -1.65 9.30 -22.56
C LEU A 343 -1.55 8.45 -23.83
N VAL A 344 -1.13 9.10 -24.91
CA VAL A 344 -0.92 8.45 -26.20
C VAL A 344 0.45 8.79 -26.77
N GLU A 345 1.04 7.85 -27.49
CA GLU A 345 2.07 8.10 -28.49
C GLU A 345 1.42 8.19 -29.88
N VAL A 346 1.58 9.32 -30.56
CA VAL A 346 1.09 9.57 -31.91
C VAL A 346 2.27 9.71 -32.87
N LYS A 347 2.29 8.90 -33.92
CA LYS A 347 3.21 9.07 -35.06
C LYS A 347 2.44 9.54 -36.27
N ALA A 348 2.88 10.63 -36.90
CA ALA A 348 2.15 11.26 -38.00
C ALA A 348 3.05 11.66 -39.18
N GLN A 349 2.42 11.80 -40.35
CA GLN A 349 3.02 12.39 -41.54
C GLN A 349 2.45 13.80 -41.76
N VAL A 350 3.33 14.73 -42.11
CA VAL A 350 2.92 16.07 -42.54
C VAL A 350 2.43 16.00 -43.99
N GLN A 351 1.18 16.41 -44.23
CA GLN A 351 0.58 16.48 -45.56
C GLN A 351 1.04 17.75 -46.31
N SER A 352 0.77 17.81 -47.62
CA SER A 352 1.19 18.94 -48.46
C SER A 352 0.57 20.28 -48.10
N ASP A 353 -0.55 20.27 -47.36
CA ASP A 353 -1.23 21.45 -46.85
C ASP A 353 -0.82 21.82 -45.41
N GLY A 354 0.12 21.06 -44.82
CA GLY A 354 0.62 21.25 -43.46
C GLY A 354 -0.17 20.51 -42.38
N THR A 355 -1.27 19.82 -42.71
CA THR A 355 -2.01 19.02 -41.74
C THR A 355 -1.24 17.75 -41.36
N LEU A 356 -1.52 17.19 -40.17
CA LEU A 356 -0.88 15.98 -39.67
C LEU A 356 -1.84 14.79 -39.82
N LEU A 357 -1.46 13.80 -40.61
CA LEU A 357 -2.18 12.52 -40.70
C LEU A 357 -1.50 11.49 -39.80
N ALA A 358 -2.22 11.03 -38.78
CA ALA A 358 -1.74 9.96 -37.91
C ALA A 358 -1.54 8.67 -38.71
N THR A 359 -0.35 8.11 -38.59
CA THR A 359 -0.02 6.76 -39.09
C THR A 359 -0.17 5.72 -38.00
N LYS A 360 0.04 6.13 -36.74
CA LYS A 360 -0.12 5.30 -35.55
C LYS A 360 -0.54 6.14 -34.36
N ILE A 361 -1.47 5.63 -33.57
CA ILE A 361 -1.82 6.10 -32.22
C ILE A 361 -1.73 4.89 -31.30
N LYS A 362 -0.90 4.95 -30.27
CA LYS A 362 -0.80 3.89 -29.27
C LYS A 362 -1.19 4.48 -27.92
N LEU A 363 -2.15 3.86 -27.24
CA LEU A 363 -2.34 4.09 -25.81
C LEU A 363 -1.07 3.68 -25.12
N GLU A 364 -0.38 4.64 -24.53
CA GLU A 364 0.74 4.34 -23.68
C GLU A 364 0.20 3.94 -22.31
N ASP A 365 1.00 3.16 -21.61
CA ASP A 365 0.81 3.08 -20.17
C ASP A 365 1.11 4.49 -19.65
N ASP A 366 0.06 5.25 -19.34
CA ASP A 366 0.15 6.00 -18.10
C ASP A 366 0.57 4.98 -17.06
N VAL A 367 1.70 5.27 -16.42
CA VAL A 367 2.31 4.50 -15.32
C VAL A 367 1.32 3.49 -14.76
N PRO A 368 1.61 2.18 -14.69
CA PRO A 368 0.64 1.19 -14.21
C PRO A 368 -0.13 1.72 -12.99
N GLY A 369 -1.43 1.99 -13.16
CA GLY A 369 -2.33 2.38 -12.08
C GLY A 369 -2.88 3.81 -12.02
N GLU A 370 -3.36 4.40 -13.13
CA GLU A 370 -4.19 5.62 -13.00
C GLU A 370 -5.50 5.38 -12.23
N ASN A 371 -6.08 4.17 -12.33
CA ASN A 371 -7.17 3.78 -11.43
C ASN A 371 -6.80 2.63 -10.49
N GLU A 372 -5.63 2.00 -10.65
CA GLU A 372 -5.24 0.85 -9.83
C GLU A 372 -4.59 1.32 -8.51
N VAL A 373 -5.21 0.98 -7.39
CA VAL A 373 -4.75 1.12 -6.03
C VAL A 373 -4.15 -0.22 -5.61
N GLU A 374 -2.93 -0.19 -5.11
CA GLU A 374 -2.29 -1.36 -4.49
C GLU A 374 -2.28 -1.17 -2.98
N VAL A 375 -2.86 -2.11 -2.24
CA VAL A 375 -2.87 -2.11 -0.77
C VAL A 375 -2.35 -3.45 -0.28
N LYS A 376 -1.40 -3.39 0.65
CA LYS A 376 -0.88 -4.56 1.36
C LYS A 376 -1.37 -4.56 2.80
N GLY A 377 -1.77 -5.72 3.28
CA GLY A 377 -2.20 -5.88 4.68
C GLY A 377 -2.90 -7.21 4.92
N GLU A 378 -3.26 -7.45 6.18
CA GLU A 378 -4.10 -8.59 6.55
C GLU A 378 -5.55 -8.38 6.09
N ILE A 379 -6.19 -9.46 5.65
CA ILE A 379 -7.64 -9.47 5.48
C ILE A 379 -8.30 -9.32 6.86
N GLN A 380 -8.88 -8.15 7.13
CA GLN A 380 -9.58 -7.83 8.38
C GLN A 380 -11.03 -8.34 8.37
N VAL A 381 -11.69 -8.26 7.20
CA VAL A 381 -13.05 -8.75 6.98
C VAL A 381 -13.11 -9.49 5.64
N LEU A 382 -13.78 -10.65 5.63
CA LEU A 382 -14.07 -11.43 4.43
C LEU A 382 -15.59 -11.53 4.28
N GLY A 383 -16.14 -10.76 3.33
CA GLY A 383 -17.57 -10.70 3.01
C GLY A 383 -17.95 -11.56 1.80
N ASP A 384 -19.23 -11.52 1.43
CA ASP A 384 -19.74 -12.21 0.22
C ASP A 384 -19.46 -11.33 -1.01
N GLY A 385 -18.26 -11.47 -1.61
CA GLY A 385 -17.81 -10.69 -2.76
C GLY A 385 -17.04 -9.41 -2.40
N GLU A 386 -16.54 -9.29 -1.18
CA GLU A 386 -15.67 -8.17 -0.76
C GLU A 386 -14.66 -8.61 0.30
N ILE A 387 -13.53 -7.90 0.35
CA ILE A 387 -12.55 -8.01 1.43
C ILE A 387 -12.24 -6.63 2.01
N GLN A 388 -11.95 -6.56 3.30
CA GLN A 388 -11.36 -5.37 3.91
C GLN A 388 -9.91 -5.63 4.24
N VAL A 389 -9.01 -4.77 3.74
CA VAL A 389 -7.57 -4.83 3.98
C VAL A 389 -7.10 -3.44 4.40
N SER A 390 -6.43 -3.33 5.54
CA SER A 390 -5.93 -2.05 6.09
C SER A 390 -7.03 -0.96 6.18
N GLY A 391 -8.24 -1.34 6.59
CA GLY A 391 -9.40 -0.46 6.69
C GLY A 391 -10.12 -0.17 5.37
N VAL A 392 -9.55 -0.53 4.21
CA VAL A 392 -10.10 -0.27 2.87
C VAL A 392 -10.91 -1.47 2.38
N VAL A 393 -12.13 -1.22 1.89
CA VAL A 393 -13.02 -2.26 1.33
C VAL A 393 -12.80 -2.39 -0.17
N PHE A 394 -12.53 -3.61 -0.62
CA PHE A 394 -12.36 -3.99 -2.02
C PHE A 394 -13.48 -4.96 -2.43
N LEU A 395 -14.25 -4.57 -3.44
CA LEU A 395 -15.18 -5.45 -4.14
C LEU A 395 -14.39 -6.46 -4.96
N VAL A 396 -14.88 -7.69 -5.02
CA VAL A 396 -14.28 -8.81 -5.74
C VAL A 396 -15.33 -9.38 -6.68
N ASP A 397 -15.00 -9.52 -7.96
CA ASP A 397 -15.88 -10.09 -8.97
C ASP A 397 -15.21 -11.27 -9.70
N ASP A 398 -15.93 -11.84 -10.67
CA ASP A 398 -15.44 -12.98 -11.45
C ASP A 398 -14.18 -12.66 -12.31
N ASN A 399 -13.83 -11.37 -12.47
CA ASN A 399 -12.65 -10.93 -13.21
C ASN A 399 -11.44 -10.67 -12.28
N THR A 400 -11.64 -10.64 -10.96
CA THR A 400 -10.55 -10.50 -10.00
C THR A 400 -9.64 -11.73 -10.03
N ARG A 401 -8.36 -11.53 -10.34
CA ARG A 401 -7.38 -12.62 -10.34
C ARG A 401 -6.84 -12.89 -8.94
N ILE A 402 -7.13 -14.06 -8.36
CA ILE A 402 -6.70 -14.42 -7.01
C ILE A 402 -5.60 -15.48 -7.11
N VAL A 403 -4.44 -15.24 -6.47
CA VAL A 403 -3.30 -16.16 -6.49
C VAL A 403 -2.70 -16.37 -5.10
N ASP A 404 -2.14 -17.55 -4.87
CA ASP A 404 -1.37 -17.88 -3.66
C ASP A 404 0.05 -17.25 -3.67
N GLU A 405 0.82 -17.48 -2.61
CA GLU A 405 2.19 -16.97 -2.46
C GLU A 405 3.14 -17.43 -3.59
N ARG A 406 2.84 -18.57 -4.21
CA ARG A 406 3.60 -19.15 -5.35
C ARG A 406 3.07 -18.68 -6.70
N GLY A 407 2.07 -17.79 -6.72
CA GLY A 407 1.44 -17.25 -7.92
C GLY A 407 0.48 -18.22 -8.62
N ARG A 408 0.05 -19.31 -7.96
CA ARG A 408 -0.96 -20.23 -8.49
C ARG A 408 -2.35 -19.67 -8.26
N GLU A 409 -3.24 -19.78 -9.24
CA GLU A 409 -4.62 -19.30 -9.10
C GLU A 409 -5.41 -20.12 -8.07
N ILE A 410 -6.12 -19.42 -7.19
CA ILE A 410 -6.97 -19.97 -6.14
C ILE A 410 -8.37 -19.35 -6.22
N ALA A 411 -9.35 -19.95 -5.56
CA ALA A 411 -10.70 -19.40 -5.50
C ALA A 411 -10.83 -18.36 -4.38
N PHE A 412 -11.80 -17.45 -4.50
CA PHE A 412 -12.12 -16.49 -3.43
C PHE A 412 -12.45 -17.19 -2.09
N ALA A 413 -13.07 -18.37 -2.16
CA ALA A 413 -13.39 -19.20 -0.99
C ALA A 413 -12.15 -19.75 -0.26
N ASP A 414 -10.98 -19.69 -0.88
CA ASP A 414 -9.72 -20.12 -0.27
C ASP A 414 -9.05 -18.98 0.53
N LEU A 415 -9.53 -17.74 0.41
CA LEU A 415 -9.08 -16.62 1.25
C LEU A 415 -9.60 -16.76 2.68
N GLN A 416 -8.81 -16.29 3.65
CA GLN A 416 -9.14 -16.32 5.07
C GLN A 416 -8.79 -14.99 5.74
N VAL A 417 -9.59 -14.61 6.74
CA VAL A 417 -9.26 -13.48 7.63
C VAL A 417 -7.91 -13.73 8.31
N GLY A 418 -7.08 -12.70 8.38
CA GLY A 418 -5.72 -12.75 8.93
C GLY A 418 -4.61 -13.11 7.92
N VAL A 419 -4.96 -13.51 6.69
CA VAL A 419 -3.96 -13.71 5.62
C VAL A 419 -3.48 -12.37 5.10
N VAL A 420 -2.16 -12.21 4.96
CA VAL A 420 -1.56 -11.02 4.34
C VAL A 420 -1.71 -11.12 2.83
N VAL A 421 -2.21 -10.05 2.22
CA VAL A 421 -2.43 -9.97 0.78
C VAL A 421 -1.88 -8.66 0.21
N GLU A 422 -1.42 -8.70 -1.03
CA GLU A 422 -1.30 -7.55 -1.93
C GLU A 422 -2.56 -7.51 -2.80
N VAL A 423 -3.40 -6.50 -2.60
CA VAL A 423 -4.60 -6.25 -3.40
C VAL A 423 -4.30 -5.13 -4.39
N LYS A 424 -4.43 -5.40 -5.68
CA LYS A 424 -4.53 -4.37 -6.72
C LYS A 424 -6.01 -4.19 -7.07
N ALA A 425 -6.48 -2.96 -7.17
CA ALA A 425 -7.89 -2.65 -7.37
C ALA A 425 -8.14 -1.36 -8.14
N VAL A 426 -9.11 -1.34 -9.03
CA VAL A 426 -9.51 -0.15 -9.80
C VAL A 426 -10.53 0.68 -9.03
N VAL A 427 -10.32 2.00 -8.91
CA VAL A 427 -11.32 2.94 -8.39
C VAL A 427 -12.46 3.08 -9.41
N GLN A 428 -13.70 2.87 -8.97
CA GLN A 428 -14.90 3.03 -9.78
C GLN A 428 -15.42 4.47 -9.71
N ALA A 429 -16.32 4.83 -10.63
CA ALA A 429 -16.87 6.19 -10.73
C ALA A 429 -17.64 6.65 -9.48
N ASP A 430 -18.08 5.73 -8.63
CA ASP A 430 -18.74 6.01 -7.35
C ASP A 430 -17.78 6.06 -6.15
N GLY A 431 -16.48 5.90 -6.39
CA GLY A 431 -15.43 5.90 -5.37
C GLY A 431 -15.17 4.55 -4.70
N SER A 432 -15.88 3.48 -5.09
CA SER A 432 -15.59 2.13 -4.60
C SER A 432 -14.36 1.52 -5.27
N PHE A 433 -13.72 0.52 -4.64
CA PHE A 433 -12.55 -0.16 -5.19
C PHE A 433 -12.94 -1.56 -5.69
N LEU A 434 -12.69 -1.86 -6.96
CA LEU A 434 -12.87 -3.21 -7.54
C LEU A 434 -11.52 -3.89 -7.72
N ALA A 435 -11.27 -4.98 -6.98
CA ALA A 435 -10.03 -5.73 -7.07
C ALA A 435 -9.81 -6.28 -8.49
N THR A 436 -8.65 -5.99 -9.07
CA THR A 436 -8.16 -6.61 -10.31
C THR A 436 -7.29 -7.83 -9.99
N LYS A 437 -6.59 -7.79 -8.86
CA LYS A 437 -5.74 -8.89 -8.39
C LYS A 437 -5.69 -8.94 -6.87
N ILE A 438 -5.75 -10.14 -6.32
CA ILE A 438 -5.42 -10.40 -4.91
C ILE A 438 -4.31 -11.45 -4.91
N LYS A 439 -3.16 -11.13 -4.33
CA LYS A 439 -2.05 -12.07 -4.16
C LYS A 439 -1.85 -12.30 -2.67
N ILE A 440 -1.91 -13.56 -2.23
CA ILE A 440 -1.43 -13.92 -0.91
C ILE A 440 0.07 -13.64 -0.90
N GLU A 441 0.51 -12.84 0.07
CA GLU A 441 1.93 -12.63 0.31
C GLU A 441 2.35 -13.60 1.42
N ASP A 442 3.53 -14.21 1.26
CA ASP A 442 4.18 -14.88 2.38
C ASP A 442 4.34 -13.87 3.52
N ARG A 443 4.11 -14.30 4.76
CA ARG A 443 4.41 -13.53 5.97
C ARG A 443 5.93 -13.39 6.12
N LEU A 444 6.60 -12.73 5.18
CA LEU A 444 8.04 -12.49 5.14
C LEU A 444 8.50 -11.42 6.16
N LYS A 445 7.82 -11.30 7.31
CA LYS A 445 8.33 -10.56 8.46
C LYS A 445 8.68 -11.45 9.66
N ASP A 446 8.34 -12.74 9.64
CA ASP A 446 8.58 -13.64 10.79
C ASP A 446 9.36 -14.93 10.44
N GLU A 447 9.99 -15.04 9.27
CA GLU A 447 10.93 -16.15 8.97
C GLU A 447 12.35 -15.78 9.37
N LEU A 448 12.92 -16.51 10.33
CA LEU A 448 14.33 -16.47 10.69
C LEU A 448 15.12 -17.32 9.69
N GLU A 449 16.01 -16.70 8.92
CA GLU A 449 17.01 -17.40 8.10
C GLU A 449 18.38 -17.35 8.80
N ILE A 450 18.97 -18.52 9.05
CA ILE A 450 20.29 -18.66 9.67
C ILE A 450 21.14 -19.64 8.89
N THR A 451 22.40 -19.28 8.64
CA THR A 451 23.39 -20.22 8.09
C THR A 451 24.45 -20.49 9.14
N GLY A 452 24.71 -21.77 9.41
CA GLY A 452 25.70 -22.17 10.39
C GLY A 452 25.92 -23.68 10.46
N THR A 453 26.89 -24.09 11.25
CA THR A 453 27.24 -25.50 11.44
C THR A 453 26.26 -26.16 12.41
N ILE A 454 25.82 -27.39 12.10
CA ILE A 454 25.03 -28.20 13.02
C ILE A 454 25.89 -28.53 14.25
N GLU A 455 25.52 -27.99 15.42
CA GLU A 455 26.18 -28.19 16.70
C GLU A 455 25.65 -29.41 17.45
N ALA A 456 24.35 -29.67 17.31
CA ALA A 456 23.68 -30.82 17.89
C ALA A 456 22.48 -31.23 17.03
N LEU A 457 22.19 -32.54 16.99
CA LEU A 457 21.04 -33.11 16.30
C LEU A 457 20.26 -34.00 17.28
N THR A 458 18.94 -33.84 17.33
CA THR A 458 18.04 -34.78 18.02
C THR A 458 17.08 -35.42 17.01
N ASP A 459 16.19 -36.31 17.45
CA ASP A 459 15.18 -36.91 16.55
C ASP A 459 14.19 -35.88 15.97
N THR A 460 14.07 -34.69 16.58
CA THR A 460 13.07 -33.67 16.22
C THR A 460 13.62 -32.24 16.20
N SER A 461 14.95 -32.05 16.27
CA SER A 461 15.53 -30.72 16.26
C SER A 461 16.96 -30.67 15.74
N VAL A 462 17.33 -29.50 15.21
CA VAL A 462 18.71 -29.13 14.84
C VAL A 462 19.13 -27.93 15.67
N THR A 463 20.32 -27.97 16.23
CA THR A 463 20.92 -26.79 16.89
C THR A 463 21.99 -26.18 16.00
N VAL A 464 21.85 -24.88 15.72
CA VAL A 464 22.83 -24.08 14.97
C VAL A 464 23.06 -22.76 15.72
N ASP A 465 24.32 -22.40 15.97
CA ASP A 465 24.72 -21.18 16.69
C ASP A 465 24.02 -21.03 18.06
N GLY A 466 23.95 -22.13 18.83
CA GLY A 466 23.30 -22.18 20.14
C GLY A 466 21.78 -22.08 20.14
N ARG A 467 21.11 -22.06 18.97
CA ARG A 467 19.65 -22.00 18.83
C ARG A 467 19.09 -23.32 18.36
N GLU A 468 18.05 -23.80 19.05
CA GLU A 468 17.34 -25.04 18.70
C GLU A 468 16.17 -24.75 17.74
N PHE A 469 16.14 -25.47 16.63
CA PHE A 469 15.10 -25.44 15.62
C PHE A 469 14.35 -26.78 15.64
N LEU A 470 13.04 -26.75 15.93
CA LEU A 470 12.20 -27.93 15.83
C LEU A 470 11.97 -28.29 14.36
N VAL A 471 11.88 -29.59 14.10
CA VAL A 471 11.65 -30.15 12.76
C VAL A 471 10.39 -31.01 12.82
N ASP A 472 9.50 -30.80 11.86
CA ASP A 472 8.27 -31.56 11.74
C ASP A 472 8.15 -32.21 10.34
N ALA A 473 6.99 -32.80 10.05
CA ALA A 473 6.77 -33.48 8.77
C ALA A 473 6.65 -32.52 7.57
N ASN A 474 6.54 -31.21 7.80
CA ASN A 474 6.42 -30.17 6.78
C ASN A 474 7.74 -29.45 6.51
N THR A 475 8.75 -29.62 7.37
CA THR A 475 10.10 -29.07 7.14
C THR A 475 10.70 -29.63 5.84
N GLU A 476 11.03 -28.75 4.89
CA GLU A 476 11.69 -29.13 3.64
C GLU A 476 13.19 -29.33 3.89
N ILE A 477 13.74 -30.52 3.61
CA ILE A 477 15.15 -30.82 3.85
C ILE A 477 15.84 -31.12 2.52
N LEU A 478 16.89 -30.35 2.22
CA LEU A 478 17.53 -30.35 0.91
C LEU A 478 19.06 -30.55 1.01
N ASP A 479 19.64 -31.19 0.01
CA ASP A 479 21.09 -31.13 -0.23
C ASP A 479 21.51 -29.76 -0.81
N ASP A 480 22.82 -29.59 -0.99
CA ASP A 480 23.44 -28.39 -1.58
C ASP A 480 22.96 -28.10 -3.00
N MET A 481 22.62 -29.15 -3.75
CA MET A 481 22.05 -29.12 -5.09
C MET A 481 20.51 -28.90 -5.11
N LYS A 482 19.87 -28.68 -3.96
CA LYS A 482 18.42 -28.51 -3.79
C LYS A 482 17.58 -29.76 -4.08
N ASN A 483 18.16 -30.95 -4.01
CA ASN A 483 17.40 -32.19 -4.05
C ASN A 483 16.88 -32.53 -2.64
N PRO A 484 15.65 -33.04 -2.49
CA PRO A 484 15.16 -33.51 -1.21
C PRO A 484 16.00 -34.64 -0.62
N ILE A 485 16.30 -34.56 0.67
CA ILE A 485 16.99 -35.59 1.47
C ILE A 485 16.18 -35.89 2.73
N ASP A 486 16.49 -37.00 3.41
CA ASP A 486 15.85 -37.33 4.68
C ASP A 486 16.54 -36.57 5.83
N PHE A 487 15.81 -36.26 6.91
CA PHE A 487 16.40 -35.65 8.11
C PHE A 487 17.56 -36.47 8.70
N ALA A 488 17.49 -37.80 8.54
CA ALA A 488 18.53 -38.72 8.97
C ALA A 488 19.84 -38.61 8.17
N ASP A 489 19.82 -37.91 7.02
CA ASP A 489 21.01 -37.62 6.21
C ASP A 489 21.80 -36.41 6.76
N LEU A 490 21.23 -35.67 7.72
CA LEU A 490 21.92 -34.61 8.44
C LEU A 490 22.86 -35.18 9.52
N SER A 491 23.95 -34.48 9.80
CA SER A 491 24.97 -34.86 10.78
C SER A 491 25.60 -33.64 11.41
N GLU A 492 25.98 -33.76 12.69
CA GLU A 492 26.77 -32.74 13.38
C GLU A 492 28.03 -32.39 12.58
N GLY A 493 28.35 -31.10 12.51
CA GLY A 493 29.48 -30.57 11.73
C GLY A 493 29.15 -30.16 10.30
N GLN A 494 27.98 -30.50 9.75
CA GLN A 494 27.56 -30.02 8.43
C GLN A 494 27.15 -28.55 8.48
N LEU A 495 27.43 -27.81 7.40
CA LEU A 495 26.94 -26.45 7.21
C LEU A 495 25.52 -26.49 6.62
N VAL A 496 24.60 -25.76 7.23
CA VAL A 496 23.21 -25.66 6.77
C VAL A 496 22.72 -24.21 6.75
N GLU A 497 21.85 -23.91 5.80
CA GLU A 497 20.97 -22.74 5.79
C GLU A 497 19.57 -23.21 6.27
N ILE A 498 19.11 -22.67 7.40
CA ILE A 498 17.81 -22.98 8.01
C ILE A 498 16.90 -21.77 7.85
N ARG A 499 15.69 -22.01 7.35
CA ARG A 499 14.56 -21.07 7.48
C ARG A 499 13.62 -21.59 8.55
N ALA A 500 13.12 -20.72 9.40
CA ALA A 500 12.25 -21.10 10.50
C ALA A 500 11.17 -20.05 10.78
N GLU A 501 9.95 -20.53 11.05
CA GLU A 501 8.86 -19.75 11.61
C GLU A 501 9.09 -19.55 13.11
N ILE A 502 8.95 -18.32 13.59
CA ILE A 502 8.93 -18.03 15.03
C ILE A 502 7.48 -18.14 15.51
N LEU A 503 7.17 -19.20 16.27
CA LEU A 503 5.84 -19.42 16.83
C LEU A 503 5.54 -18.39 17.93
N ALA A 504 4.26 -18.23 18.27
CA ALA A 504 3.78 -17.23 19.24
C ALA A 504 4.41 -17.33 20.64
N ASP A 505 5.00 -18.47 21.01
CA ASP A 505 5.72 -18.70 22.26
C ASP A 505 7.24 -18.52 22.15
N GLY A 506 7.74 -18.10 20.98
CA GLY A 506 9.17 -17.93 20.67
C GLY A 506 9.86 -19.20 20.17
N THR A 507 9.14 -20.32 20.03
CA THR A 507 9.69 -21.56 19.48
C THR A 507 10.04 -21.38 18.00
N LEU A 508 11.22 -21.85 17.59
CA LEU A 508 11.66 -21.83 16.20
C LEU A 508 11.27 -23.16 15.53
N LEU A 509 10.34 -23.12 14.58
CA LEU A 509 9.95 -24.29 13.77
C LEU A 509 10.59 -24.16 12.39
N ALA A 510 11.51 -25.06 12.04
CA ALA A 510 12.17 -25.04 10.74
C ALA A 510 11.14 -25.29 9.62
N THR A 511 11.03 -24.35 8.69
CA THR A 511 10.27 -24.51 7.44
C THR A 511 11.15 -25.12 6.36
N ARG A 512 12.47 -24.89 6.40
CA ARG A 512 13.44 -25.50 5.49
C ARG A 512 14.82 -25.66 6.14
N ILE A 513 15.51 -26.75 5.84
CA ILE A 513 16.93 -26.98 6.16
C ILE A 513 17.64 -27.38 4.88
N LYS A 514 18.66 -26.65 4.47
CA LYS A 514 19.41 -26.93 3.24
C LYS A 514 20.90 -27.07 3.56
N LEU A 515 21.53 -28.16 3.13
CA LEU A 515 22.99 -28.29 3.18
C LEU A 515 23.65 -27.19 2.33
N GLU A 516 24.71 -26.59 2.85
CA GLU A 516 25.55 -25.62 2.14
C GLU A 516 26.97 -26.18 1.98
N ASP A 517 27.67 -25.66 0.96
CA ASP A 517 29.05 -26.06 0.66
C ASP A 517 30.03 -25.51 1.72
N GLU A 518 30.94 -26.34 2.22
CA GLU A 518 31.89 -26.03 3.31
C GLU A 518 32.83 -24.85 2.97
N ASP A 519 32.96 -24.50 1.68
CA ASP A 519 33.76 -23.36 1.20
C ASP A 519 33.16 -21.98 1.56
N LYS A 520 31.99 -21.93 2.21
CA LYS A 520 31.37 -20.72 2.73
C LYS A 520 31.20 -20.77 4.25
N GLN A 521 32.28 -20.69 5.03
CA GLN A 521 32.17 -20.28 6.44
C GLN A 521 31.79 -18.79 6.53
N LYS A 522 30.54 -18.47 6.21
CA LYS A 522 29.94 -17.15 6.31
C LYS A 522 28.62 -17.30 7.04
N VAL A 523 28.47 -16.54 8.12
CA VAL A 523 27.18 -16.33 8.76
C VAL A 523 26.56 -15.11 8.07
N GLU A 524 25.39 -15.30 7.48
CA GLU A 524 24.58 -14.24 6.87
C GLU A 524 23.22 -14.25 7.57
N VAL A 525 22.76 -13.08 8.00
CA VAL A 525 21.47 -12.89 8.67
C VAL A 525 20.83 -11.66 8.06
N THR A 526 19.59 -11.80 7.59
CA THR A 526 18.78 -10.68 7.10
C THR A 526 17.72 -10.37 8.16
N GLY A 527 17.58 -9.10 8.52
CA GLY A 527 16.61 -8.67 9.51
C GLY A 527 16.81 -7.21 9.89
N ALA A 528 15.83 -6.65 10.61
CA ALA A 528 15.95 -5.30 11.12
C ALA A 528 17.04 -5.22 12.20
N ILE A 529 17.81 -4.15 12.21
CA ILE A 529 18.76 -3.88 13.29
C ILE A 529 17.95 -3.60 14.58
N GLU A 530 18.06 -4.45 15.59
CA GLU A 530 17.35 -4.34 16.86
C GLU A 530 18.06 -3.40 17.84
N SER A 531 19.39 -3.41 17.83
CA SER A 531 20.20 -2.50 18.63
C SER A 531 21.59 -2.30 18.03
N ILE A 532 22.21 -1.14 18.32
CA ILE A 532 23.55 -0.78 17.87
C ILE A 532 24.39 -0.40 19.10
N GLY A 533 25.49 -1.11 19.30
CA GLY A 533 26.55 -0.80 20.23
C GLY A 533 27.71 -0.03 19.57
N PRO A 534 28.74 0.36 20.33
CA PRO A 534 29.90 1.07 19.79
C PRO A 534 30.72 0.25 18.78
N ASP A 535 30.70 -1.08 18.90
CA ASP A 535 31.44 -2.05 18.09
C ASP A 535 30.62 -3.31 17.82
N SER A 536 29.29 -3.22 17.90
CA SER A 536 28.40 -4.33 17.61
C SER A 536 27.04 -3.88 17.13
N LEU A 537 26.33 -4.76 16.45
CA LEU A 537 24.90 -4.62 16.19
C LEU A 537 24.17 -5.93 16.54
N VAL A 538 22.87 -5.84 16.79
CA VAL A 538 22.01 -7.01 16.97
C VAL A 538 21.01 -7.07 15.82
N VAL A 539 20.96 -8.20 15.12
CA VAL A 539 19.96 -8.51 14.09
C VAL A 539 19.34 -9.85 14.43
N SER A 540 18.01 -9.92 14.52
CA SER A 540 17.28 -11.15 14.85
C SER A 540 17.77 -11.82 16.16
N GLY A 541 18.11 -10.99 17.17
CA GLY A 541 18.72 -11.40 18.44
C GLY A 541 20.15 -11.95 18.36
N ILE A 542 20.82 -11.91 17.21
CA ILE A 542 22.23 -12.33 17.04
C ILE A 542 23.12 -11.10 17.13
N THR A 543 24.14 -11.15 18.00
CA THR A 543 25.10 -10.05 18.15
C THR A 543 26.26 -10.22 17.18
N PHE A 544 26.39 -9.27 16.25
CA PHE A 544 27.53 -9.14 15.35
C PHE A 544 28.50 -8.11 15.91
N PHE A 545 29.76 -8.51 16.11
CA PHE A 545 30.83 -7.55 16.42
C PHE A 545 31.43 -7.02 15.12
N VAL A 546 31.66 -5.71 15.08
CA VAL A 546 32.26 -5.03 13.92
C VAL A 546 33.65 -4.50 14.29
N ASP A 547 34.57 -4.54 13.33
CA ASP A 547 35.91 -3.99 13.48
C ASP A 547 36.33 -3.18 12.24
N ALA A 548 37.58 -2.70 12.23
CA ALA A 548 38.11 -1.89 11.13
C ALA A 548 38.19 -2.62 9.77
N SER A 549 38.00 -3.94 9.75
CA SER A 549 37.94 -4.77 8.54
C SER A 549 36.52 -5.11 8.10
N THR A 550 35.50 -4.79 8.91
CA THR A 550 34.09 -4.96 8.53
C THR A 550 33.72 -4.01 7.40
N LEU A 551 33.20 -4.56 6.31
CA LEU A 551 32.67 -3.79 5.19
C LEU A 551 31.16 -3.58 5.38
N VAL A 552 30.73 -2.33 5.54
CA VAL A 552 29.31 -1.96 5.62
C VAL A 552 28.91 -1.35 4.28
N LEU A 553 27.87 -1.89 3.66
CA LEU A 553 27.36 -1.43 2.38
C LEU A 553 25.92 -0.98 2.51
N ASP A 554 25.51 0.04 1.76
CA ASP A 554 24.10 0.41 1.60
C ASP A 554 23.40 -0.49 0.56
N ALA A 555 22.10 -0.24 0.31
CA ALA A 555 21.30 -0.99 -0.66
C ALA A 555 21.84 -0.92 -2.11
N ASN A 556 22.64 0.09 -2.45
CA ASN A 556 23.30 0.24 -3.75
C ASN A 556 24.67 -0.46 -3.82
N ARG A 557 25.10 -1.08 -2.72
CA ARG A 557 26.43 -1.68 -2.50
C ARG A 557 27.56 -0.64 -2.39
N ASP A 558 27.25 0.61 -2.07
CA ASP A 558 28.24 1.62 -1.77
C ASP A 558 28.71 1.49 -0.31
N THR A 559 30.00 1.69 -0.06
CA THR A 559 30.55 1.58 1.29
C THR A 559 30.13 2.76 2.15
N ILE A 560 29.55 2.47 3.32
CA ILE A 560 29.14 3.46 4.31
C ILE A 560 29.88 3.27 5.64
N ASP A 561 29.85 4.30 6.49
CA ASP A 561 30.37 4.19 7.86
C ASP A 561 29.36 3.41 8.72
N PHE A 562 29.85 2.54 9.61
CA PHE A 562 29.00 1.80 10.56
C PHE A 562 28.11 2.73 11.39
N ALA A 563 28.57 3.93 11.71
CA ALA A 563 27.81 4.94 12.45
C ALA A 563 26.60 5.50 11.69
N MET A 564 26.45 5.18 10.39
CA MET A 564 25.29 5.57 9.58
C MET A 564 24.12 4.59 9.71
N LEU A 565 24.33 3.42 10.34
CA LEU A 565 23.28 2.45 10.59
C LEU A 565 22.34 2.94 11.70
N ASN A 566 21.05 2.61 11.58
CA ASN A 566 20.01 2.94 12.54
C ASN A 566 19.20 1.69 12.93
N VAL A 567 18.74 1.66 14.17
CA VAL A 567 17.78 0.65 14.63
C VAL A 567 16.53 0.69 13.75
N GLY A 568 16.08 -0.46 13.29
CA GLY A 568 14.94 -0.64 12.38
C GLY A 568 15.29 -0.69 10.88
N GLN A 569 16.54 -0.41 10.48
CA GLN A 569 16.98 -0.60 9.09
C GLN A 569 17.17 -2.09 8.77
N VAL A 570 16.85 -2.49 7.53
CA VAL A 570 17.05 -3.84 6.96
C VAL A 570 18.04 -3.77 5.81
#